data_AF-A0A419S5M5-F1
#
_entry.id   AF-A0A419S5M5-F1
#
_cell.length_a   1.000
_cell.length_b   1.000
_cell.length_c   1.000
_cell.angle_alpha   90.00
_cell.angle_beta   90.00
_cell.angle_gamma   90.00
#
_symmetry.space_group_name_H-M   'P 1'
#
loop_
_entity.id
_entity.type
_entity.pdbx_description
1 polymer ?
#
loop_
_entity_poly.entity_id
_entity_poly.type
_entity_poly.pdbx_seq_one_letter_code
_entity_poly.pdbx_strand_id
1 'polypeptide(L)'
;MQGNITFELIYEGESHTVSVRRNEYVNLMMLIYDQFADEEFGDCRGMGKCGTCMVQVLNQQQPLSDYGRNETVTLAKMNASNAGVRLSCQLLIDERLNGLRIRVI
;
A
#
# COMPACT_ATOMS: atom_id res chain seq x y z
N MET A 1 -4.37 23.89 8.52
CA MET A 1 -5.30 23.17 7.64
C MET A 1 -4.81 21.74 7.52
N GLN A 2 -5.44 20.78 8.19
CA GLN A 2 -5.20 19.36 7.95
C GLN A 2 -6.02 18.95 6.71
N GLY A 3 -5.34 18.60 5.62
CA GLY A 3 -6.00 18.06 4.42
C GLY A 3 -6.28 16.56 4.58
N ASN A 4 -7.31 16.08 3.89
CA ASN A 4 -7.50 14.64 3.69
C ASN A 4 -6.53 14.17 2.60
N ILE A 5 -5.97 12.98 2.76
CA ILE A 5 -5.20 12.27 1.74
C ILE A 5 -6.20 11.45 0.94
N THR A 6 -6.34 11.74 -0.35
CA THR A 6 -7.32 11.09 -1.23
C THR A 6 -6.63 10.34 -2.36
N PHE A 7 -6.98 9.08 -2.59
CA PHE A 7 -6.39 8.26 -3.65
C PHE A 7 -7.38 7.20 -4.15
N GLU A 8 -7.10 6.60 -5.30
CA GLU A 8 -7.88 5.48 -5.85
C GLU A 8 -7.22 4.16 -5.45
N LEU A 9 -7.99 3.27 -4.86
CA LEU A 9 -7.61 1.90 -4.55
C LEU A 9 -8.39 0.94 -5.43
N ILE A 10 -7.69 0.07 -6.16
CA ILE A 10 -8.28 -0.94 -7.03
C ILE A 10 -8.15 -2.29 -6.33
N TYR A 11 -9.27 -2.85 -5.89
CA TYR A 11 -9.35 -4.14 -5.19
C TYR A 11 -10.29 -5.07 -5.98
N GLU A 12 -9.85 -6.30 -6.28
CA GLU A 12 -10.60 -7.26 -7.11
C GLU A 12 -11.14 -6.72 -8.45
N GLY A 13 -10.46 -5.71 -9.01
CA GLY A 13 -10.85 -5.05 -10.27
C GLY A 13 -11.83 -3.89 -10.09
N GLU A 14 -12.33 -3.65 -8.88
CA GLU A 14 -13.20 -2.51 -8.56
C GLU A 14 -12.39 -1.31 -8.05
N SER A 15 -12.75 -0.12 -8.52
CA SER A 15 -12.13 1.14 -8.12
C SER A 15 -12.87 1.78 -6.95
N HIS A 16 -12.15 2.03 -5.85
CA HIS A 16 -12.63 2.69 -4.65
C HIS A 16 -11.91 4.02 -4.45
N THR A 17 -12.65 5.10 -4.28
CA THR A 17 -12.07 6.38 -3.84
C THR A 17 -11.92 6.37 -2.34
N VAL A 18 -10.67 6.42 -1.87
CA VAL A 18 -10.32 6.44 -0.45
C VAL A 18 -9.99 7.88 -0.06
N SER A 19 -10.55 8.35 1.06
CA SER A 19 -10.20 9.62 1.69
C SER A 19 -9.92 9.39 3.16
N VAL A 20 -8.66 9.55 3.57
CA VAL A 20 -8.23 9.35 4.96
C VAL A 20 -7.59 10.59 5.54
N ARG A 21 -7.74 10.76 6.85
CA ARG A 21 -7.05 11.82 7.59
C ARG A 21 -5.63 11.41 7.90
N ARG A 22 -4.76 12.40 8.06
CA ARG A 22 -3.41 12.17 8.56
C ARG A 22 -3.46 11.48 9.92
N ASN A 23 -2.64 10.44 10.09
CA ASN A 23 -2.56 9.58 11.28
C ASN A 23 -3.79 8.70 11.56
N GLU A 24 -4.76 8.61 10.66
CA GLU A 24 -5.89 7.68 10.81
C GLU A 24 -5.43 6.22 10.69
N TYR A 25 -4.57 5.97 9.71
CA TYR A 25 -3.83 4.72 9.56
C TYR A 25 -2.35 5.04 9.48
N VAL A 26 -1.53 4.10 9.94
CA VAL A 26 -0.08 4.27 9.92
C VAL A 26 0.50 3.88 8.55
N ASN A 27 0.03 2.77 7.99
CA ASN A 27 0.45 2.26 6.68
C ASN A 27 -0.73 1.80 5.85
N LEU A 28 -0.50 1.65 4.55
CA LEU A 28 -1.54 1.31 3.59
C LEU A 28 -2.15 -0.08 3.83
N MET A 29 -1.38 -1.05 4.36
CA MET A 29 -1.92 -2.38 4.65
C MET A 29 -3.05 -2.32 5.68
N MET A 30 -2.90 -1.55 6.77
CA MET A 30 -3.93 -1.43 7.79
C MET A 30 -5.25 -0.88 7.23
N LEU A 31 -5.14 0.11 6.33
CA LEU A 31 -6.30 0.71 5.66
C LEU A 31 -7.00 -0.29 4.74
N ILE A 32 -6.24 -1.04 3.93
CA ILE A 32 -6.82 -2.06 3.03
C ILE A 32 -7.49 -3.16 3.85
N TYR A 33 -6.82 -3.67 4.88
CA TYR A 33 -7.38 -4.69 5.76
C TYR A 33 -8.70 -4.23 6.41
N ASP A 34 -8.75 -2.99 6.91
CA ASP A 34 -9.95 -2.43 7.54
C ASP A 34 -11.12 -2.25 6.56
N GLN A 35 -10.85 -1.96 5.29
CA GLN A 35 -11.91 -1.78 4.28
C GLN A 35 -12.45 -3.09 3.71
N PHE A 36 -11.62 -4.11 3.52
CA PHE A 36 -12.00 -5.34 2.80
C PHE A 36 -12.06 -6.59 3.69
N ALA A 37 -11.54 -6.52 4.93
CA ALA A 37 -11.52 -7.63 5.88
C ALA A 37 -10.93 -8.94 5.32
N ASP A 38 -9.91 -8.85 4.46
CA ASP A 38 -9.19 -10.00 3.93
C ASP A 38 -8.18 -10.52 4.96
N GLU A 39 -8.48 -11.69 5.55
CA GLU A 39 -7.65 -12.33 6.58
C GLU A 39 -6.29 -12.83 6.06
N GLU A 40 -6.17 -13.08 4.74
CA GLU A 40 -4.90 -13.51 4.12
C GLU A 40 -4.00 -12.31 3.80
N PHE A 41 -4.57 -11.10 3.78
CA PHE A 41 -3.85 -9.87 3.48
C PHE A 41 -2.97 -9.39 4.63
N GLY A 42 -1.65 -9.41 4.43
CA GLY A 42 -0.68 -8.93 5.42
C GLY A 42 -0.34 -9.92 6.54
N ASP A 43 -0.28 -11.21 6.24
CA ASP A 43 -0.02 -12.34 7.16
C ASP A 43 1.16 -12.12 8.14
N CYS A 44 2.27 -11.53 7.68
CA CYS A 44 3.42 -11.21 8.55
C CYS A 44 3.25 -9.97 9.44
N ARG A 45 2.06 -9.36 9.49
CA ARG A 45 1.73 -8.18 10.31
C ARG A 45 2.67 -7.00 10.12
N GLY A 46 3.09 -6.75 8.88
CA GLY A 46 3.95 -5.60 8.53
C GLY A 46 5.45 -5.79 8.74
N MET A 47 5.94 -7.02 8.90
CA MET A 47 7.37 -7.32 8.91
C MET A 47 8.04 -7.20 7.53
N GLY A 48 7.23 -7.07 6.47
CA GLY A 48 7.69 -7.00 5.07
C GLY A 48 8.27 -8.32 4.58
N LYS A 49 7.77 -9.47 5.08
CA LYS A 49 8.37 -10.80 4.83
C LYS A 49 7.49 -11.79 4.04
N CYS A 50 6.16 -11.70 4.15
CA CYS A 50 5.23 -12.69 3.56
C CYS A 50 4.90 -12.45 2.08
N GLY A 51 4.91 -11.19 1.61
CA GLY A 51 4.47 -10.86 0.26
C GLY A 51 2.94 -10.80 0.08
N THR A 52 2.11 -11.20 1.05
CA THR A 52 0.63 -11.22 0.90
C THR A 52 -0.04 -9.84 0.97
N CYS A 53 0.75 -8.76 1.02
CA CYS A 53 0.25 -7.38 1.01
C CYS A 53 0.80 -6.61 -0.18
N MET A 54 1.05 -7.31 -1.30
CA MET A 54 1.57 -6.69 -2.51
C MET A 54 0.54 -5.74 -3.12
N VAL A 55 1.05 -4.61 -3.59
CA VAL A 55 0.30 -3.62 -4.35
C VAL A 55 1.15 -3.12 -5.50
N GLN A 56 0.51 -2.60 -6.54
CA GLN A 56 1.15 -1.89 -7.61
C GLN A 56 0.71 -0.42 -7.61
N VAL A 57 1.65 0.50 -7.52
CA VAL A 57 1.42 1.94 -7.67
C VAL A 57 1.52 2.29 -9.16
N LEU A 58 0.39 2.65 -9.77
CA LEU A 58 0.27 2.74 -11.23
C LEU A 58 0.82 4.06 -11.80
N ASN A 59 0.81 5.13 -11.01
CA ASN A 59 1.17 6.48 -11.44
C ASN A 59 2.17 7.15 -10.49
N GLN A 60 3.12 6.39 -9.95
CA GLN A 60 4.15 6.91 -9.06
C GLN A 60 5.07 7.92 -9.79
N GLN A 61 5.04 9.19 -9.36
CA GLN A 61 5.90 10.25 -9.91
C GLN A 61 7.10 10.58 -9.01
N GLN A 62 7.03 10.22 -7.73
CA GLN A 62 8.02 10.56 -6.72
C GLN A 62 8.23 9.39 -5.74
N PRO A 63 9.35 9.36 -5.00
CA PRO A 63 9.54 8.39 -3.92
C PRO A 63 8.42 8.52 -2.87
N LEU A 64 7.86 7.37 -2.49
CA LEU A 64 6.87 7.28 -1.41
C LEU A 64 7.56 7.13 -0.07
N SER A 65 6.91 7.53 1.00
CA SER A 65 7.41 7.31 2.36
C SER A 65 7.22 5.85 2.73
N ASP A 66 8.28 5.23 3.26
CA ASP A 66 8.23 3.83 3.66
C ASP A 66 9.05 3.52 4.92
N TYR A 67 8.80 2.34 5.48
CA TYR A 67 9.55 1.81 6.63
C TYR A 67 10.92 1.22 6.30
N GLY A 68 11.22 0.97 5.02
CA GLY A 68 12.52 0.44 4.57
C GLY A 68 12.94 -0.90 5.16
N ARG A 69 11.99 -1.79 5.54
CA ARG A 69 12.31 -3.10 6.15
C ARG A 69 12.75 -4.14 5.08
N ASN A 70 12.22 -5.35 5.16
CA ASN A 70 12.62 -6.50 4.33
C ASN A 70 12.04 -6.46 2.91
N GLU A 71 11.41 -5.36 2.50
CA GLU A 71 10.65 -5.25 1.25
C GLU A 71 11.45 -5.71 0.03
N THR A 72 12.64 -5.13 -0.18
CA THR A 72 13.48 -5.45 -1.33
C THR A 72 13.81 -6.94 -1.42
N VAL A 73 14.11 -7.56 -0.28
CA VAL A 73 14.45 -8.99 -0.21
C VAL A 73 13.22 -9.84 -0.49
N THR A 74 12.06 -9.47 0.04
CA THR A 74 10.82 -10.21 -0.18
C THR A 74 10.32 -10.08 -1.61
N LEU A 75 10.32 -8.88 -2.20
CA LEU A 75 9.93 -8.68 -3.59
C LEU A 75 10.84 -9.47 -4.55
N ALA A 76 12.15 -9.50 -4.28
CA ALA A 76 13.10 -10.31 -5.03
C ALA A 76 12.77 -11.82 -4.96
N LYS A 77 12.44 -12.34 -3.77
CA LYS A 77 12.04 -13.74 -3.58
C LYS A 77 10.72 -14.09 -4.28
N MET A 78 9.79 -13.15 -4.36
CA MET A 78 8.51 -13.32 -5.04
C MET A 78 8.63 -13.16 -6.57
N ASN A 79 9.83 -12.90 -7.10
CA ASN A 79 10.09 -12.53 -8.50
C ASN A 79 9.24 -11.33 -8.97
N ALA A 80 8.82 -10.47 -8.03
CA ALA A 80 8.02 -9.29 -8.28
C ALA A 80 8.95 -8.14 -8.71
N SER A 81 9.23 -8.05 -10.00
CA SER A 81 10.17 -7.09 -10.60
C SER A 81 9.48 -5.99 -11.42
N ASN A 82 8.15 -5.99 -11.45
CA ASN A 82 7.38 -4.99 -12.18
C ASN A 82 7.52 -3.60 -11.56
N ALA A 83 7.57 -2.58 -12.40
CA ALA A 83 7.61 -1.19 -11.96
C ALA A 83 6.39 -0.86 -11.07
N GLY A 84 6.66 -0.19 -9.96
CA GLY A 84 5.64 0.26 -9.01
C GLY A 84 5.14 -0.82 -8.04
N VAL A 85 5.63 -2.06 -8.10
CA VAL A 85 5.25 -3.09 -7.13
C VAL A 85 5.93 -2.81 -5.78
N ARG A 86 5.12 -2.81 -4.73
CA ARG A 86 5.50 -2.51 -3.34
C ARG A 86 4.73 -3.43 -2.39
N LEU A 87 5.17 -3.50 -1.13
CA LEU A 87 4.41 -4.07 -0.03
C LEU A 87 3.66 -2.94 0.67
N SER A 88 2.32 -2.96 0.64
CA SER A 88 1.48 -1.91 1.24
C SER A 88 1.74 -1.72 2.74
N CYS A 89 2.18 -2.76 3.44
CA CYS A 89 2.55 -2.66 4.85
C CYS A 89 3.80 -1.82 5.12
N GLN A 90 4.59 -1.55 4.08
CA GLN A 90 5.77 -0.70 4.15
C GLN A 90 5.48 0.73 3.71
N LEU A 91 4.41 0.97 2.95
CA LEU A 91 4.00 2.31 2.50
C LEU A 91 3.26 3.06 3.62
N LEU A 92 3.79 4.21 4.03
CA LEU A 92 3.15 5.06 5.03
C LEU A 92 1.98 5.84 4.43
N ILE A 93 0.93 6.06 5.24
CA ILE A 93 -0.16 6.96 4.86
C ILE A 93 0.27 8.42 5.12
N ASP A 94 0.65 9.10 4.06
CA ASP A 94 0.94 10.53 4.07
C ASP A 94 0.53 11.21 2.76
N GLU A 95 0.80 12.52 2.65
CA GLU A 95 0.47 13.36 1.49
C GLU A 95 1.06 12.84 0.18
N ARG A 96 2.09 11.98 0.19
CA ARG A 96 2.68 11.42 -1.03
C ARG A 96 1.78 10.40 -1.70
N LEU A 97 0.79 9.85 -0.98
CA LEU A 97 -0.23 8.98 -1.55
C LEU A 97 -1.34 9.75 -2.26
N ASN A 98 -1.46 11.06 -2.01
CA ASN A 98 -2.55 11.84 -2.56
C ASN A 98 -2.54 11.85 -4.10
N GLY A 99 -3.67 11.50 -4.72
CA GLY A 99 -3.86 11.40 -6.16
C GLY A 99 -3.27 10.13 -6.80
N LEU A 100 -2.73 9.20 -6.01
CA LEU A 100 -2.23 7.94 -6.56
C LEU A 100 -3.36 6.98 -6.93
N ARG A 101 -3.03 6.07 -7.85
CA ARG A 101 -3.84 4.91 -8.21
C ARG A 101 -3.07 3.67 -7.79
N ILE A 102 -3.60 2.93 -6.84
CA ILE A 102 -2.93 1.79 -6.22
C ILE A 102 -3.79 0.56 -6.43
N ARG A 103 -3.22 -0.51 -6.97
CA ARG A 103 -3.92 -1.79 -7.20
C ARG A 103 -3.42 -2.84 -6.25
N VAL A 104 -4.33 -3.59 -5.62
CA VAL A 104 -4.00 -4.81 -4.86
C VAL A 104 -3.78 -5.97 -5.84
N ILE A 105 -2.69 -6.73 -5.66
CA ILE A 105 -2.24 -7.79 -6.57
C ILE A 105 -1.87 -9.08 -5.84
#